data_AF-A0A2K3IXB1-F1
#
_entry.id   AF-A0A2K3IXB1-F1
#
_cell.length_a   1.000
_cell.length_b   1.000
_cell.length_c   1.000
_cell.angle_alpha   90.00
_cell.angle_beta   90.00
_cell.angle_gamma   90.00
#
_symmetry.space_group_name_H-M   'P 1'
#
loop_
_entity.id
_entity.type
_entity.pdbx_description
1 polymer ?
#
loop_
_entity_poly.entity_id
_entity_poly.type
_entity_poly.pdbx_seq_one_letter_code
_entity_poly.pdbx_strand_id
1 'polypeptide(L)'
;INTNLSEDIINIANGVFSPLEGFLVKNDFENVLNEKRLSNDTPWTIPIILDFNKEEIKNIKDGDTLLLTNKETGLQALIDIDEIYNYDKEILSNKVYKTKKIDHPGVSNIYNMKKQLMGGKISLLKNKKREYDEYNLTPKETRVLFKGKKWREIVAFQTRNPPHIGHEYVQKTALTFVDGLFINPIIGKKKVGDFKDDVILKSYQTLMKHYYLKDRAVMSILRTSMKYAGPREAIHHAIMRKNYGCTHFIVGRDHAGVGNYYGPYDAHEIFNEFPDLRIIPLFFRSFSQCKICGSIVNDKICPHDQNNHINFSGKKIREILKDGKIPPEDMMRKEVAETILKYEHPFVE
;
A
#
# COMPACT_ATOMS: atom_id res chain seq x y z
N ILE A 1 6.11 2.93 21.61
CA ILE A 1 5.09 2.87 20.53
C ILE A 1 5.16 1.52 19.80
N ASN A 2 4.09 1.09 19.13
CA ASN A 2 4.08 -0.15 18.37
C ASN A 2 4.81 -0.01 17.02
N THR A 3 4.99 -1.13 16.31
CA THR A 3 5.77 -1.21 15.07
C THR A 3 5.09 -0.48 13.91
N ASN A 4 3.76 -0.47 13.81
CA ASN A 4 3.04 0.29 12.79
C ASN A 4 3.27 1.80 12.94
N LEU A 5 3.11 2.33 14.15
CA LEU A 5 3.40 3.74 14.45
C LEU A 5 4.88 4.07 14.19
N SER A 6 5.78 3.14 14.48
CA SER A 6 7.19 3.32 14.14
C SER A 6 7.39 3.44 12.62
N GLU A 7 6.67 2.68 11.80
CA GLU A 7 6.76 2.83 10.34
C GLU A 7 6.19 4.17 9.86
N ASP A 8 5.07 4.61 10.45
CA ASP A 8 4.47 5.90 10.08
C ASP A 8 5.43 7.06 10.36
N ILE A 9 6.14 7.06 11.50
CA ILE A 9 7.20 8.05 11.80
C ILE A 9 8.33 7.99 10.77
N ILE A 10 8.80 6.80 10.40
CA ILE A 10 9.87 6.64 9.40
C ILE A 10 9.39 7.11 8.02
N ASN A 11 8.13 6.87 7.67
CA ASN A 11 7.52 7.32 6.42
C ASN A 11 7.32 8.84 6.37
N ILE A 12 6.96 9.47 7.49
CA ILE A 12 6.94 10.94 7.62
C ILE A 12 8.36 11.48 7.42
N ALA A 13 9.33 11.00 8.21
CA ALA A 13 10.69 11.51 8.20
C ALA A 13 11.42 11.36 6.85
N ASN A 14 11.13 10.29 6.10
CA ASN A 14 11.71 10.05 4.78
C ASN A 14 10.91 10.66 3.62
N GLY A 15 9.81 11.38 3.91
CA GLY A 15 8.98 12.04 2.91
C GLY A 15 8.06 11.12 2.12
N VAL A 16 7.86 9.87 2.56
CA VAL A 16 6.85 8.98 1.97
C VAL A 16 5.46 9.55 2.21
N PHE A 17 5.26 10.17 3.38
CA PHE A 17 4.01 10.83 3.78
C PHE A 17 4.02 12.35 3.59
N SER A 18 4.91 12.91 2.76
CA SER A 18 4.86 14.33 2.43
C SER A 18 3.45 14.74 1.93
N PRO A 19 2.90 15.88 2.40
CA PRO A 19 3.60 16.96 3.10
C PRO A 19 3.64 16.84 4.63
N LEU A 20 3.21 15.73 5.22
CA LEU A 20 3.19 15.61 6.68
C LEU A 20 4.59 15.76 7.28
N GLU A 21 4.67 16.53 8.37
CA GLU A 21 5.87 16.70 9.21
C GLU A 21 5.68 16.06 10.60
N GLY A 22 4.55 15.38 10.82
CA GLY A 22 4.16 14.87 12.12
C GLY A 22 2.80 14.19 12.12
N PHE A 23 2.30 13.88 13.31
CA PHE A 23 0.95 13.37 13.49
C PHE A 23 -0.07 14.50 13.44
N LEU A 24 -1.26 14.22 12.89
CA LEU A 24 -2.26 15.26 12.64
C LEU A 24 -2.72 15.94 13.94
N VAL A 25 -2.69 17.27 13.96
CA VAL A 25 -3.43 18.09 14.93
C VAL A 25 -4.92 18.03 14.64
N LYS A 26 -5.76 18.51 15.56
CA LYS A 26 -7.22 18.30 15.50
C LYS A 26 -7.83 18.85 14.22
N ASN A 27 -7.43 20.05 13.80
CA ASN A 27 -7.97 20.68 12.60
C ASN A 27 -7.68 19.87 11.32
N ASP A 28 -6.46 19.36 11.16
CA ASP A 28 -6.14 18.48 10.02
C ASP A 28 -6.85 17.14 10.12
N PHE A 29 -6.93 16.57 11.33
CA PHE A 29 -7.66 15.32 11.55
C PHE A 29 -9.14 15.45 11.15
N GLU A 30 -9.84 16.47 11.61
CA GLU A 30 -11.25 16.71 11.30
C GLU A 30 -11.47 16.97 9.80
N ASN A 31 -10.59 17.74 9.16
CA ASN A 31 -10.65 17.98 7.70
C ASN A 31 -10.39 16.69 6.90
N VAL A 32 -9.44 15.85 7.31
CA VAL A 32 -9.18 14.57 6.63
C VAL A 32 -10.38 13.63 6.76
N LEU A 33 -11.11 13.66 7.87
CA LEU A 33 -12.32 12.87 8.04
C LEU A 33 -13.48 13.39 7.18
N ASN A 34 -13.70 14.69 7.13
CA ASN A 34 -14.87 15.28 6.49
C ASN A 34 -14.65 15.54 5.00
N GLU A 35 -13.53 16.19 4.67
CA GLU A 35 -13.22 16.70 3.33
C GLU A 35 -12.21 15.85 2.57
N LYS A 36 -11.60 14.85 3.24
CA LYS A 36 -10.51 14.03 2.66
C LYS A 36 -9.31 14.87 2.20
N ARG A 37 -9.07 15.97 2.92
CA ARG A 37 -8.00 16.94 2.69
C ARG A 37 -7.42 17.38 4.03
N LEU A 38 -6.17 17.82 4.02
CA LEU A 38 -5.61 18.60 5.13
C LEU A 38 -6.30 19.97 5.20
N SER A 39 -6.12 20.68 6.30
CA SER A 39 -6.72 22.01 6.52
C SER A 39 -6.25 23.07 5.51
N ASN A 40 -5.13 22.85 4.85
CA ASN A 40 -4.61 23.68 3.76
C ASN A 40 -5.07 23.24 2.37
N ASP A 41 -6.14 22.45 2.29
CA ASP A 41 -6.74 21.90 1.07
C ASP A 41 -5.89 20.84 0.34
N THR A 42 -4.75 20.41 0.89
CA THR A 42 -3.96 19.34 0.26
C THR A 42 -4.69 17.99 0.33
N PRO A 43 -4.84 17.24 -0.80
CA PRO A 43 -5.43 15.90 -0.79
C PRO A 43 -4.78 14.96 0.24
N TRP A 44 -5.59 14.43 1.15
CA TRP A 44 -5.15 13.46 2.16
C TRP A 44 -6.34 12.71 2.78
N THR A 45 -6.44 11.41 2.56
CA THR A 45 -7.66 10.63 2.82
C THR A 45 -7.61 9.72 4.04
N ILE A 46 -6.41 9.42 4.56
CA ILE A 46 -6.19 8.48 5.67
C ILE A 46 -5.50 9.23 6.83
N PRO A 47 -6.14 9.37 8.00
CA PRO A 47 -5.54 10.10 9.11
C PRO A 47 -4.30 9.36 9.65
N ILE A 48 -3.19 10.08 9.79
CA ILE A 48 -1.97 9.57 10.43
C ILE A 48 -1.89 10.16 11.83
N ILE A 49 -2.20 9.34 12.83
CA ILE A 49 -2.51 9.78 14.19
C ILE A 49 -1.75 8.94 15.22
N LEU A 50 -1.47 9.56 16.37
CA LEU A 50 -0.82 8.89 17.50
C LEU A 50 -1.78 8.87 18.69
N ASP A 51 -2.23 7.67 19.06
CA ASP A 51 -3.11 7.45 20.20
C ASP A 51 -2.34 7.16 21.49
N PHE A 52 -2.86 7.67 22.60
CA PHE A 52 -2.29 7.46 23.93
C PHE A 52 -3.38 7.51 25.02
N ASN A 53 -3.05 7.09 26.23
CA ASN A 53 -3.87 7.32 27.42
C ASN A 53 -3.14 8.33 28.32
N LYS A 54 -3.82 9.40 28.76
CA LYS A 54 -3.23 10.38 29.70
C LYS A 54 -2.65 9.76 30.96
N GLU A 55 -3.22 8.65 31.42
CA GLU A 55 -2.74 7.91 32.60
C GLU A 55 -1.34 7.29 32.40
N GLU A 56 -0.91 7.07 31.14
CA GLU A 56 0.41 6.50 30.83
C GLU A 56 1.55 7.52 30.95
N ILE A 57 1.24 8.83 30.92
CA ILE A 57 2.24 9.91 30.90
C ILE A 57 1.83 11.00 31.89
N LYS A 58 2.48 11.01 33.05
CA LYS A 58 2.17 11.94 34.14
C LYS A 58 2.39 13.39 33.71
N ASN A 59 1.39 14.25 33.95
CA ASN A 59 1.42 15.70 33.72
C ASN A 59 1.66 16.14 32.26
N ILE A 60 1.34 15.30 31.28
CA ILE A 60 1.47 15.64 29.86
C ILE A 60 0.52 16.78 29.44
N LYS A 61 1.05 17.74 28.69
CA LYS A 61 0.31 18.90 28.16
C LYS A 61 0.83 19.31 26.78
N ASP A 62 0.09 20.21 26.14
CA ASP A 62 0.52 20.86 24.91
C ASP A 62 1.83 21.64 25.16
N GLY A 63 2.73 21.63 24.17
CA GLY A 63 4.07 22.20 24.24
C GLY A 63 5.13 21.30 24.86
N ASP A 64 4.78 20.13 25.39
CA ASP A 64 5.76 19.15 25.87
C ASP A 64 6.42 18.41 24.69
N THR A 65 7.67 17.99 24.88
CA THR A 65 8.38 17.10 23.93
C THR A 65 8.51 15.71 24.53
N LEU A 66 8.17 14.68 23.75
CA LEU A 66 8.33 13.28 24.16
C LEU A 66 9.31 12.51 23.28
N LEU A 67 10.07 11.61 23.91
CA LEU A 67 10.84 10.59 23.22
C LEU A 67 9.97 9.35 22.93
N LEU A 68 9.70 9.11 21.66
CA LEU A 68 9.02 7.92 21.16
C LEU A 68 10.06 6.84 20.84
N THR A 69 9.87 5.65 21.41
CA THR A 69 10.78 4.51 21.18
C THR A 69 10.06 3.24 20.75
N ASN A 70 10.75 2.43 19.94
CA ASN A 70 10.34 1.06 19.62
C ASN A 70 11.59 0.16 19.54
N LYS A 71 11.61 -0.93 20.33
CA LYS A 71 12.75 -1.86 20.39
C LYS A 71 12.86 -2.73 19.12
N GLU A 72 11.72 -3.12 18.55
CA GLU A 72 11.66 -3.99 17.38
C GLU A 72 12.20 -3.31 16.12
N THR A 73 11.99 -2.01 15.93
CA THR A 73 12.52 -1.22 14.81
C THR A 73 13.78 -0.43 15.19
N GLY A 74 14.16 -0.45 16.47
CA GLY A 74 15.24 0.37 17.01
C GLY A 74 14.97 1.88 16.89
N LEU A 75 13.71 2.27 16.71
CA LEU A 75 13.33 3.66 16.49
C LEU A 75 13.46 4.48 17.78
N GLN A 76 14.04 5.67 17.63
CA GLN A 76 14.00 6.79 18.56
C GLN A 76 13.63 8.05 17.77
N ALA A 77 12.55 8.71 18.18
CA ALA A 77 12.09 9.96 17.57
C ALA A 77 11.56 10.89 18.66
N LEU A 78 11.65 12.20 18.43
CA LEU A 78 10.97 13.19 19.25
C LEU A 78 9.62 13.53 18.62
N ILE A 79 8.62 13.82 19.45
CA ILE A 79 7.41 14.54 19.06
C ILE A 79 7.32 15.80 19.90
N ASP A 80 7.19 16.94 19.23
CA ASP A 80 6.84 18.22 19.85
C ASP A 80 5.32 18.36 19.79
N ILE A 81 4.66 18.28 20.95
CA ILE A 81 3.21 18.17 21.03
C ILE A 81 2.59 19.55 20.81
N ASP A 82 1.85 19.70 19.73
CA ASP A 82 1.09 20.92 19.46
C ASP A 82 -0.29 20.87 20.13
N GLU A 83 -0.96 19.71 20.10
CA GLU A 83 -2.32 19.58 20.61
C GLU A 83 -2.63 18.15 21.08
N ILE A 84 -3.25 18.03 22.25
CA ILE A 84 -3.87 16.81 22.76
C ILE A 84 -5.40 16.93 22.67
N TYR A 85 -6.04 16.01 21.95
CA TYR A 85 -7.48 16.08 21.70
C TYR A 85 -8.18 14.73 21.81
N ASN A 86 -9.49 14.80 22.08
CA ASN A 86 -10.37 13.64 22.09
C ASN A 86 -10.93 13.39 20.69
N TYR A 87 -11.31 12.14 20.43
CA TYR A 87 -11.91 11.73 19.16
C TYR A 87 -12.96 10.65 19.41
N ASP A 88 -13.88 10.51 18.47
CA ASP A 88 -14.89 9.46 18.50
C ASP A 88 -14.49 8.33 17.55
N LYS A 89 -14.32 7.13 18.12
CA LYS A 89 -13.92 5.92 17.38
C LYS A 89 -14.97 5.49 16.35
N GLU A 90 -16.25 5.69 16.60
CA GLU A 90 -17.31 5.35 15.66
C GLU A 90 -17.37 6.31 14.49
N ILE A 91 -17.20 7.62 14.76
CA ILE A 91 -17.12 8.65 13.72
C ILE A 91 -15.91 8.38 12.83
N LEU A 92 -14.74 8.15 13.44
CA LEU A 92 -13.51 7.81 12.73
C LEU A 92 -13.70 6.56 11.86
N SER A 93 -14.27 5.49 12.43
CA SER A 93 -14.52 4.23 11.73
C SER A 93 -15.45 4.42 10.53
N ASN A 94 -16.59 5.09 10.75
CA ASN A 94 -17.58 5.30 9.70
C ASN A 94 -17.06 6.20 8.58
N LYS A 95 -16.35 7.28 8.92
CA LYS A 95 -15.83 8.24 7.93
C LYS A 95 -14.71 7.65 7.08
N VAL A 96 -13.83 6.82 7.67
CA VAL A 96 -12.70 6.22 6.94
C VAL A 96 -13.09 4.93 6.20
N TYR A 97 -13.92 4.07 6.81
CA TYR A 97 -14.18 2.72 6.30
C TYR A 97 -15.61 2.49 5.80
N LYS A 98 -16.46 3.53 5.77
CA LYS A 98 -17.91 3.44 5.43
C LYS A 98 -18.71 2.46 6.31
N THR A 99 -18.14 2.04 7.45
CA THR A 99 -18.76 1.05 8.35
C THR A 99 -18.22 1.19 9.77
N LYS A 100 -18.99 0.69 10.74
CA LYS A 100 -18.61 0.55 12.14
C LYS A 100 -18.45 -0.93 12.56
N LYS A 101 -18.57 -1.86 11.61
CA LYS A 101 -18.50 -3.30 11.89
C LYS A 101 -17.08 -3.73 12.23
N ILE A 102 -16.91 -4.37 13.38
CA ILE A 102 -15.61 -4.82 13.89
C ILE A 102 -14.91 -5.85 12.98
N ASP A 103 -15.67 -6.56 12.14
CA ASP A 103 -15.13 -7.51 11.16
C ASP A 103 -14.25 -6.83 10.10
N HIS A 104 -14.45 -5.52 9.86
CA HIS A 104 -13.56 -4.74 9.01
C HIS A 104 -12.21 -4.55 9.74
N PRO A 105 -11.07 -5.00 9.19
CA PRO A 105 -9.77 -4.96 9.90
C PRO A 105 -9.37 -3.56 10.39
N GLY A 106 -9.59 -2.56 9.54
CA GLY A 106 -9.33 -1.16 9.90
C GLY A 106 -10.22 -0.62 11.02
N VAL A 107 -11.47 -1.09 11.13
CA VAL A 107 -12.39 -0.73 12.22
C VAL A 107 -11.97 -1.44 13.49
N SER A 108 -11.66 -2.74 13.42
CA SER A 108 -11.07 -3.48 14.55
C SER A 108 -9.87 -2.77 15.15
N ASN A 109 -8.97 -2.27 14.30
CA ASN A 109 -7.82 -1.50 14.75
C ASN A 109 -8.24 -0.22 15.49
N ILE A 110 -9.19 0.57 14.96
CA ILE A 110 -9.68 1.79 15.63
C ILE A 110 -10.28 1.50 17.00
N TYR A 111 -11.11 0.46 17.10
CA TYR A 111 -11.76 0.13 18.36
C TYR A 111 -10.74 -0.25 19.45
N ASN A 112 -9.58 -0.81 19.04
CA ASN A 112 -8.45 -1.12 19.92
C ASN A 112 -7.50 0.05 20.21
N MET A 113 -7.69 1.22 19.60
CA MET A 113 -6.89 2.42 19.89
C MET A 113 -7.22 2.97 21.29
N LYS A 114 -6.36 3.84 21.80
CA LYS A 114 -6.50 4.50 23.11
C LYS A 114 -7.49 5.66 23.07
N LYS A 115 -7.69 6.35 24.19
CA LYS A 115 -8.80 7.32 24.35
C LYS A 115 -8.53 8.69 23.71
N GLN A 116 -7.28 9.07 23.52
CA GLN A 116 -6.89 10.42 23.10
C GLN A 116 -5.83 10.38 22.02
N LEU A 117 -5.77 11.44 21.23
CA LEU A 117 -4.76 11.64 20.20
C LEU A 117 -3.83 12.78 20.60
N MET A 118 -2.59 12.70 20.15
CA MET A 118 -1.67 13.83 20.15
C MET A 118 -1.23 14.14 18.72
N GLY A 119 -1.34 15.42 18.35
CA GLY A 119 -0.82 15.97 17.12
C GLY A 119 0.44 16.78 17.39
N GLY A 120 1.35 16.77 16.44
CA GLY A 120 2.64 17.43 16.64
C GLY A 120 3.70 16.99 15.64
N LYS A 121 4.68 17.86 15.44
CA LYS A 121 5.83 17.59 14.57
C LYS A 121 6.70 16.49 15.14
N ILE A 122 7.29 15.68 14.25
CA ILE A 122 8.18 14.60 14.64
C ILE A 122 9.60 14.84 14.11
N SER A 123 10.60 14.45 14.91
CA SER A 123 12.01 14.43 14.51
C SER A 123 12.57 13.03 14.71
N LEU A 124 12.87 12.32 13.61
CA LEU A 124 13.50 11.01 13.66
C LEU A 124 14.98 11.15 14.06
N LEU A 125 15.37 10.56 15.18
CA LEU A 125 16.76 10.59 15.66
C LEU A 125 17.54 9.35 15.18
N LYS A 126 16.90 8.18 15.28
CA LYS A 126 17.53 6.90 14.96
C LYS A 126 16.49 5.85 14.60
N ASN A 127 16.87 4.92 13.75
CA ASN A 127 16.24 3.63 13.54
C ASN A 127 17.32 2.58 13.23
N LYS A 128 17.00 1.29 13.31
CA LYS A 128 17.96 0.22 12.97
C LYS A 128 17.75 -0.28 11.54
N LYS A 129 18.79 -0.89 10.96
CA LYS A 129 18.66 -1.66 9.71
C LYS A 129 17.77 -2.89 9.94
N ARG A 130 16.85 -3.13 9.01
CA ARG A 130 15.84 -4.19 9.07
C ARG A 130 15.98 -5.14 7.88
N GLU A 131 15.34 -6.29 8.03
CA GLU A 131 15.23 -7.30 6.96
C GLU A 131 14.58 -6.68 5.73
N TYR A 132 15.19 -6.85 4.55
CA TYR A 132 14.79 -6.26 3.26
C TYR A 132 15.12 -4.78 3.08
N ASP A 133 15.92 -4.14 3.94
CA ASP A 133 16.33 -2.75 3.72
C ASP A 133 17.17 -2.56 2.46
N GLU A 134 17.80 -3.61 1.93
CA GLU A 134 18.43 -3.59 0.61
C GLU A 134 17.45 -3.33 -0.55
N TYR A 135 16.14 -3.52 -0.31
CA TYR A 135 15.07 -3.18 -1.24
C TYR A 135 14.35 -1.87 -0.87
N ASN A 136 14.72 -1.21 0.23
CA ASN A 136 13.94 -0.09 0.79
C ASN A 136 14.52 1.25 0.38
N LEU A 137 14.27 1.66 -0.87
CA LEU A 137 14.65 2.99 -1.32
C LEU A 137 13.68 4.03 -0.75
N THR A 138 14.23 5.13 -0.24
CA THR A 138 13.48 6.32 0.14
C THR A 138 12.99 7.09 -1.09
N PRO A 139 11.97 7.96 -0.96
CA PRO A 139 11.54 8.86 -2.02
C PRO A 139 12.66 9.69 -2.67
N LYS A 140 13.66 10.10 -1.90
CA LYS A 140 14.83 10.81 -2.42
C LYS A 140 15.67 9.91 -3.32
N GLU A 141 15.94 8.68 -2.88
CA GLU A 141 16.75 7.71 -3.61
C GLU A 141 16.05 7.23 -4.89
N THR A 142 14.74 6.98 -4.86
CA THR A 142 13.99 6.60 -6.08
C THR A 142 14.02 7.71 -7.12
N ARG A 143 13.90 8.98 -6.71
CA ARG A 143 14.02 10.12 -7.62
C ARG A 143 15.40 10.24 -8.26
N VAL A 144 16.47 10.02 -7.47
CA VAL A 144 17.85 9.96 -8.00
C VAL A 144 18.00 8.82 -8.98
N LEU A 145 17.48 7.63 -8.66
CA LEU A 145 17.50 6.45 -9.53
C LEU A 145 16.76 6.71 -10.84
N PHE A 146 15.55 7.24 -10.80
CA PHE A 146 14.75 7.54 -12.00
C PHE A 146 15.45 8.57 -12.89
N LYS A 147 16.04 9.61 -12.29
CA LYS A 147 16.86 10.59 -13.02
C LYS A 147 18.08 9.92 -13.68
N GLY A 148 18.79 9.05 -12.96
CA GLY A 148 19.92 8.28 -13.50
C GLY A 148 19.53 7.37 -14.66
N LYS A 149 18.32 6.80 -14.62
CA LYS A 149 17.72 6.02 -15.71
C LYS A 149 17.12 6.88 -16.84
N LYS A 150 17.14 8.20 -16.71
CA LYS A 150 16.50 9.16 -17.64
C LYS A 150 14.99 8.93 -17.81
N TRP A 151 14.33 8.37 -16.79
CA TRP A 151 12.88 8.20 -16.79
C TRP A 151 12.22 9.53 -16.43
N ARG A 152 11.27 9.97 -17.27
CA ARG A 152 10.42 11.15 -17.05
C ARG A 152 9.03 10.72 -16.63
N GLU A 153 8.50 9.68 -17.27
CA GLU A 153 7.21 9.09 -16.93
C GLU A 153 7.41 7.73 -16.27
N ILE A 154 6.88 7.59 -15.06
CA ILE A 154 7.02 6.40 -14.23
C ILE A 154 5.64 5.98 -13.75
N VAL A 155 5.29 4.72 -13.99
CA VAL A 155 4.07 4.12 -13.46
C VAL A 155 4.37 3.24 -12.26
N ALA A 156 3.64 3.44 -11.17
CA ALA A 156 3.75 2.59 -10.00
C ALA A 156 2.69 1.48 -9.95
N PHE A 157 3.13 0.30 -9.51
CA PHE A 157 2.29 -0.86 -9.24
C PHE A 157 2.34 -1.23 -7.76
N GLN A 158 1.21 -1.06 -7.07
CA GLN A 158 1.00 -1.49 -5.68
C GLN A 158 0.71 -3.01 -5.64
N THR A 159 1.30 -3.73 -4.70
CA THR A 159 0.99 -5.15 -4.50
C THR A 159 1.31 -5.63 -3.08
N ARG A 160 0.74 -6.79 -2.72
CA ARG A 160 1.04 -7.53 -1.48
C ARG A 160 1.13 -9.04 -1.70
N ASN A 161 1.07 -9.48 -2.97
CA ASN A 161 1.02 -10.88 -3.37
C ASN A 161 2.09 -11.17 -4.43
N PRO A 162 2.53 -12.43 -4.57
CA PRO A 162 3.35 -12.85 -5.70
C PRO A 162 2.67 -12.53 -7.04
N PRO A 163 3.44 -12.20 -8.09
CA PRO A 163 2.87 -11.91 -9.40
C PRO A 163 2.31 -13.17 -10.06
N HIS A 164 1.25 -12.97 -10.83
CA HIS A 164 0.68 -13.97 -11.73
C HIS A 164 0.47 -13.30 -13.11
N ILE A 165 -0.04 -14.03 -14.11
CA ILE A 165 -0.14 -13.53 -15.49
C ILE A 165 -0.94 -12.24 -15.58
N GLY A 166 -2.07 -12.13 -14.87
CA GLY A 166 -2.82 -10.87 -14.79
C GLY A 166 -2.02 -9.66 -14.26
N HIS A 167 -1.16 -9.85 -13.25
CA HIS A 167 -0.30 -8.77 -12.74
C HIS A 167 0.74 -8.35 -13.77
N GLU A 168 1.39 -9.33 -14.44
CA GLU A 168 2.33 -9.07 -15.52
C GLU A 168 1.67 -8.29 -16.66
N TYR A 169 0.46 -8.68 -17.07
CA TYR A 169 -0.26 -8.04 -18.16
C TYR A 169 -0.58 -6.58 -17.84
N VAL A 170 -1.10 -6.29 -16.64
CA VAL A 170 -1.39 -4.92 -16.18
C VAL A 170 -0.12 -4.08 -16.16
N GLN A 171 0.97 -4.62 -15.59
CA GLN A 171 2.26 -3.94 -15.50
C GLN A 171 2.83 -3.61 -16.87
N LYS A 172 2.86 -4.58 -17.79
CA LYS A 172 3.38 -4.39 -19.15
C LYS A 172 2.50 -3.47 -19.99
N THR A 173 1.17 -3.57 -19.86
CA THR A 173 0.23 -2.68 -20.53
C THR A 173 0.43 -1.23 -20.07
N ALA A 174 0.60 -0.99 -18.77
CA ALA A 174 0.88 0.36 -18.31
C ALA A 174 2.26 0.87 -18.78
N LEU A 175 3.27 -0.01 -18.80
CA LEU A 175 4.62 0.31 -19.24
C LEU A 175 4.72 0.70 -20.71
N THR A 176 3.73 0.38 -21.57
CA THR A 176 3.74 0.82 -22.97
C THR A 176 3.61 2.34 -23.12
N PHE A 177 3.10 3.03 -22.09
CA PHE A 177 2.81 4.46 -22.13
C PHE A 177 3.83 5.31 -21.37
N VAL A 178 4.80 4.70 -20.69
CA VAL A 178 5.73 5.41 -19.80
C VAL A 178 7.16 4.89 -19.95
N ASP A 179 8.13 5.62 -19.41
CA ASP A 179 9.54 5.24 -19.54
C ASP A 179 9.90 4.02 -18.68
N GLY A 180 9.26 3.88 -17.52
CA GLY A 180 9.58 2.84 -16.55
C GLY A 180 8.47 2.45 -15.57
N LEU A 181 8.57 1.23 -15.06
CA LEU A 181 7.68 0.62 -14.09
C LEU A 181 8.34 0.58 -12.71
N PHE A 182 7.65 1.10 -11.71
CA PHE A 182 8.01 1.02 -10.30
C PHE A 182 7.11 0.03 -9.56
N ILE A 183 7.62 -1.18 -9.36
CA ILE A 183 6.94 -2.24 -8.60
C ILE A 183 7.17 -1.97 -7.11
N ASN A 184 6.12 -1.68 -6.36
CA ASN A 184 6.25 -1.21 -4.98
C ASN A 184 5.43 -2.07 -4.00
N PRO A 185 5.91 -3.30 -3.69
CA PRO A 185 5.22 -4.20 -2.77
C PRO A 185 5.20 -3.66 -1.34
N ILE A 186 4.06 -3.84 -0.66
CA ILE A 186 3.92 -3.51 0.76
C ILE A 186 4.45 -4.63 1.63
N ILE A 187 5.37 -4.25 2.52
CA ILE A 187 5.90 -5.06 3.62
C ILE A 187 5.29 -4.54 4.91
N GLY A 188 4.63 -5.41 5.65
CA GLY A 188 3.90 -5.05 6.86
C GLY A 188 3.27 -6.27 7.49
N LYS A 189 2.45 -6.07 8.54
CA LYS A 189 1.84 -7.18 9.28
C LYS A 189 1.06 -8.12 8.34
N LYS A 190 1.49 -9.38 8.29
CA LYS A 190 0.83 -10.47 7.55
C LYS A 190 -0.18 -11.20 8.44
N LYS A 191 -1.11 -11.91 7.80
CA LYS A 191 -2.03 -12.85 8.45
C LYS A 191 -1.63 -14.28 8.12
N VAL A 192 -2.04 -15.22 8.96
CA VAL A 192 -1.91 -16.66 8.67
C VAL A 192 -2.46 -16.96 7.28
N GLY A 193 -1.68 -17.67 6.48
CA GLY A 193 -1.99 -18.03 5.10
C GLY A 193 -1.69 -16.96 4.04
N ASP A 194 -1.17 -15.78 4.40
CA ASP A 194 -0.51 -14.87 3.45
C ASP A 194 0.85 -15.45 3.03
N PHE A 195 1.35 -15.06 1.86
CA PHE A 195 2.74 -15.37 1.47
C PHE A 195 3.73 -14.58 2.34
N LYS A 196 4.86 -15.21 2.66
CA LYS A 196 6.00 -14.53 3.30
C LYS A 196 6.60 -13.47 2.37
N ASP A 197 7.24 -12.47 2.97
CA ASP A 197 7.75 -11.31 2.24
C ASP A 197 8.92 -11.66 1.31
N ASP A 198 9.86 -12.48 1.75
CA ASP A 198 10.93 -13.03 0.92
C ASP A 198 10.40 -13.78 -0.31
N VAL A 199 9.34 -14.58 -0.15
CA VAL A 199 8.67 -15.28 -1.26
C VAL A 199 8.11 -14.29 -2.27
N ILE A 200 7.44 -13.24 -1.81
CA ILE A 200 6.89 -12.19 -2.69
C ILE A 200 8.03 -11.50 -3.46
N LEU A 201 9.06 -11.05 -2.74
CA LEU A 201 10.20 -10.33 -3.32
C LEU A 201 10.94 -11.19 -4.34
N LYS A 202 11.25 -12.45 -4.01
CA LYS A 202 11.91 -13.38 -4.94
C LYS A 202 11.04 -13.69 -6.16
N SER A 203 9.73 -13.79 -5.99
CA SER A 203 8.81 -14.01 -7.10
C SER A 203 8.82 -12.84 -8.10
N TYR A 204 8.85 -11.58 -7.62
CA TYR A 204 9.01 -10.42 -8.48
C TYR A 204 10.40 -10.34 -9.12
N GLN A 205 11.48 -10.67 -8.39
CA GLN A 205 12.82 -10.74 -8.96
C GLN A 205 12.89 -11.77 -10.11
N THR A 206 12.32 -12.96 -9.92
CA THR A 206 12.23 -13.98 -10.97
C THR A 206 11.43 -13.47 -12.16
N LEU A 207 10.25 -12.88 -11.93
CA LEU A 207 9.44 -12.32 -13.00
C LEU A 207 10.23 -11.26 -13.80
N MET A 208 10.85 -10.29 -13.11
CA MET A 208 11.63 -9.22 -13.73
C MET A 208 12.82 -9.77 -14.52
N LYS A 209 13.55 -10.75 -13.96
CA LYS A 209 14.72 -11.35 -14.60
C LYS A 209 14.39 -12.02 -15.93
N HIS A 210 13.26 -12.74 -15.99
CA HIS A 210 12.91 -13.56 -17.15
C HIS A 210 12.03 -12.84 -18.16
N TYR A 211 11.21 -11.88 -17.72
CA TYR A 211 10.11 -11.35 -18.53
C TYR A 211 10.13 -9.83 -18.73
N TYR A 212 11.09 -9.10 -18.17
CA TYR A 212 11.20 -7.65 -18.31
C TYR A 212 12.54 -7.24 -18.93
N LEU A 213 12.52 -6.14 -19.69
CA LEU A 213 13.74 -5.46 -20.11
C LEU A 213 14.43 -4.89 -18.86
N LYS A 214 15.74 -5.14 -18.72
CA LYS A 214 16.53 -4.80 -17.53
C LYS A 214 16.40 -3.34 -17.09
N ASP A 215 16.27 -2.41 -18.04
CA ASP A 215 16.21 -0.97 -17.78
C ASP A 215 14.80 -0.38 -17.80
N ARG A 216 13.75 -1.22 -17.71
CA ARG A 216 12.35 -0.77 -17.76
C ARG A 216 11.56 -1.02 -16.47
N ALA A 217 12.09 -1.79 -15.52
CA ALA A 217 11.41 -2.07 -14.26
C ALA A 217 12.37 -1.98 -13.07
N VAL A 218 11.89 -1.36 -11.99
CA VAL A 218 12.57 -1.27 -10.70
C VAL A 218 11.61 -1.74 -9.62
N MET A 219 12.13 -2.46 -8.63
CA MET A 219 11.39 -2.85 -7.44
C MET A 219 12.00 -2.16 -6.21
N SER A 220 11.15 -1.58 -5.37
CA SER A 220 11.48 -1.11 -4.02
C SER A 220 10.33 -1.46 -3.10
N ILE A 221 10.59 -1.82 -1.85
CA ILE A 221 9.52 -2.06 -0.89
C ILE A 221 8.88 -0.76 -0.39
N LEU A 222 7.67 -0.88 0.14
CA LEU A 222 7.03 0.14 0.98
C LEU A 222 6.71 -0.48 2.32
N ARG A 223 7.29 0.03 3.41
CA ARG A 223 6.96 -0.44 4.76
C ARG A 223 5.78 0.33 5.31
N THR A 224 4.62 -0.29 5.31
CA THR A 224 3.42 0.25 5.93
C THR A 224 2.41 -0.88 6.17
N SER A 225 1.44 -0.64 7.04
CA SER A 225 0.29 -1.53 7.18
C SER A 225 -0.76 -1.22 6.11
N MET A 226 -1.41 -2.25 5.57
CA MET A 226 -2.66 -2.06 4.82
C MET A 226 -3.76 -1.67 5.80
N LYS A 227 -4.53 -0.63 5.47
CA LYS A 227 -5.67 -0.15 6.27
C LYS A 227 -6.96 -0.87 5.84
N TYR A 228 -6.96 -1.39 4.62
CA TYR A 228 -8.12 -1.92 3.91
C TYR A 228 -9.24 -0.88 3.74
N ALA A 229 -8.87 0.39 3.55
CA ALA A 229 -9.80 1.51 3.40
C ALA A 229 -10.23 1.75 1.94
N GLY A 230 -10.05 0.76 1.06
CA GLY A 230 -10.53 0.75 -0.31
C GLY A 230 -10.27 2.07 -1.04
N PRO A 231 -11.32 2.83 -1.41
CA PRO A 231 -11.17 4.09 -2.13
C PRO A 231 -10.26 5.12 -1.45
N ARG A 232 -10.41 5.34 -0.14
CA ARG A 232 -9.57 6.31 0.58
C ARG A 232 -8.11 5.87 0.55
N GLU A 233 -7.84 4.57 0.69
CA GLU A 233 -6.48 4.04 0.64
C GLU A 233 -5.89 4.06 -0.78
N ALA A 234 -6.71 3.99 -1.84
CA ALA A 234 -6.25 4.15 -3.21
C ALA A 234 -5.63 5.54 -3.46
N ILE A 235 -6.27 6.61 -2.97
CA ILE A 235 -5.72 7.97 -3.01
C ILE A 235 -4.46 8.08 -2.15
N HIS A 236 -4.48 7.52 -0.94
CA HIS A 236 -3.32 7.52 -0.05
C HIS A 236 -2.11 6.80 -0.67
N HIS A 237 -2.34 5.66 -1.33
CA HIS A 237 -1.31 4.98 -2.10
C HIS A 237 -0.79 5.83 -3.26
N ALA A 238 -1.67 6.50 -4.00
CA ALA A 238 -1.26 7.39 -5.09
C ALA A 238 -0.38 8.54 -4.58
N ILE A 239 -0.71 9.13 -3.43
CA ILE A 239 0.11 10.17 -2.77
C ILE A 239 1.51 9.64 -2.45
N MET A 240 1.62 8.47 -1.81
CA MET A 240 2.93 7.88 -1.52
C MET A 240 3.76 7.68 -2.79
N ARG A 241 3.12 7.21 -3.87
CA ARG A 241 3.82 6.91 -5.14
C ARG A 241 4.23 8.18 -5.87
N LYS A 242 3.42 9.23 -5.78
CA LYS A 242 3.80 10.58 -6.19
C LYS A 242 5.03 11.05 -5.42
N ASN A 243 5.10 10.82 -4.12
CA ASN A 243 6.24 11.18 -3.29
C ASN A 243 7.51 10.42 -3.70
N TYR A 244 7.40 9.13 -4.03
CA TYR A 244 8.49 8.34 -4.65
C TYR A 244 8.94 8.84 -6.04
N GLY A 245 8.21 9.78 -6.64
CA GLY A 245 8.53 10.37 -7.95
C GLY A 245 7.79 9.73 -9.12
N CYS A 246 6.74 8.95 -8.86
CA CYS A 246 5.92 8.37 -9.92
C CYS A 246 4.95 9.40 -10.49
N THR A 247 4.77 9.38 -11.81
CA THR A 247 3.82 10.23 -12.54
C THR A 247 2.46 9.57 -12.74
N HIS A 248 2.45 8.23 -12.74
CA HIS A 248 1.28 7.40 -12.99
C HIS A 248 1.10 6.37 -11.87
N PHE A 249 -0.14 5.97 -11.60
CA PHE A 249 -0.43 4.96 -10.59
C PHE A 249 -1.51 3.99 -11.07
N ILE A 250 -1.19 2.69 -11.06
CA ILE A 250 -2.13 1.63 -11.41
C ILE A 250 -3.14 1.46 -10.27
N VAL A 251 -4.43 1.51 -10.64
CA VAL A 251 -5.54 1.18 -9.74
C VAL A 251 -6.36 0.09 -10.40
N GLY A 252 -6.46 -1.06 -9.72
CA GLY A 252 -7.22 -2.21 -10.20
C GLY A 252 -8.62 -2.31 -9.59
N ARG A 253 -9.36 -3.32 -10.01
CA ARG A 253 -10.62 -3.72 -9.35
C ARG A 253 -10.40 -3.96 -7.86
N ASP A 254 -11.29 -3.43 -7.02
CA ASP A 254 -11.33 -3.60 -5.56
C ASP A 254 -10.00 -3.22 -4.88
N HIS A 255 -9.35 -2.16 -5.39
CA HIS A 255 -8.05 -1.73 -4.89
C HIS A 255 -8.08 -1.39 -3.41
N ALA A 256 -7.23 -2.06 -2.63
CA ALA A 256 -7.17 -1.95 -1.16
C ALA A 256 -8.50 -2.24 -0.44
N GLY A 257 -9.44 -2.91 -1.10
CA GLY A 257 -10.69 -3.36 -0.50
C GLY A 257 -10.53 -4.61 0.36
N VAL A 258 -11.57 -4.93 1.11
CA VAL A 258 -11.68 -6.16 1.90
C VAL A 258 -13.13 -6.61 1.92
N GLY A 259 -13.37 -7.91 1.81
CA GLY A 259 -14.72 -8.47 1.79
C GLY A 259 -15.59 -7.81 0.72
N ASN A 260 -16.78 -7.37 1.11
CA ASN A 260 -17.73 -6.67 0.24
C ASN A 260 -18.08 -5.28 0.79
N TYR A 261 -17.13 -4.62 1.48
CA TYR A 261 -17.37 -3.29 2.08
C TYR A 261 -17.34 -2.15 1.06
N TYR A 262 -16.80 -2.37 -0.14
CA TYR A 262 -16.67 -1.39 -1.20
C TYR A 262 -17.15 -1.99 -2.52
N GLY A 263 -17.66 -1.15 -3.42
CA GLY A 263 -17.92 -1.57 -4.79
C GLY A 263 -16.62 -1.88 -5.53
N PRO A 264 -16.67 -2.73 -6.57
CA PRO A 264 -15.48 -3.20 -7.29
C PRO A 264 -14.68 -2.08 -7.98
N TYR A 265 -15.28 -0.91 -8.19
CA TYR A 265 -14.65 0.22 -8.86
C TYR A 265 -14.77 1.53 -8.07
N ASP A 266 -15.22 1.51 -6.80
CA ASP A 266 -15.27 2.72 -5.95
C ASP A 266 -13.89 3.39 -5.84
N ALA A 267 -12.81 2.58 -5.86
CA ALA A 267 -11.44 3.07 -5.84
C ALA A 267 -11.01 3.77 -7.13
N HIS A 268 -11.74 3.59 -8.24
CA HIS A 268 -11.55 4.38 -9.45
C HIS A 268 -12.31 5.71 -9.33
N GLU A 269 -13.57 5.63 -8.91
CA GLU A 269 -14.50 6.76 -8.87
C GLU A 269 -14.01 7.89 -7.94
N ILE A 270 -13.41 7.54 -6.81
CA ILE A 270 -12.92 8.53 -5.84
C ILE A 270 -11.86 9.48 -6.42
N PHE A 271 -11.11 9.10 -7.46
CA PHE A 271 -10.13 10.00 -8.08
C PHE A 271 -10.77 11.22 -8.75
N ASN A 272 -12.06 11.16 -9.11
CA ASN A 272 -12.79 12.31 -9.65
C ASN A 272 -12.90 13.47 -8.65
N GLU A 273 -12.77 13.20 -7.36
CA GLU A 273 -12.77 14.21 -6.29
C GLU A 273 -11.42 14.93 -6.13
N PHE A 274 -10.36 14.42 -6.78
CA PHE A 274 -8.98 14.91 -6.63
C PHE A 274 -8.31 15.19 -7.99
N PRO A 275 -8.86 16.10 -8.82
CA PRO A 275 -8.23 16.48 -10.08
C PRO A 275 -6.84 17.12 -9.87
N ASP A 276 -6.59 17.63 -8.67
CA ASP A 276 -5.36 18.29 -8.21
C ASP A 276 -4.34 17.33 -7.57
N LEU A 277 -4.57 16.00 -7.59
CA LEU A 277 -3.68 15.02 -6.96
C LEU A 277 -2.26 15.02 -7.56
N ARG A 278 -2.12 15.49 -8.81
CA ARG A 278 -0.85 15.56 -9.58
C ARG A 278 -0.14 14.20 -9.74
N ILE A 279 -0.92 13.15 -9.89
CA ILE A 279 -0.50 11.81 -10.35
C ILE A 279 -1.64 11.23 -11.17
N ILE A 280 -1.32 10.68 -12.34
CA ILE A 280 -2.32 10.21 -13.30
C ILE A 280 -2.72 8.77 -12.95
N PRO A 281 -3.97 8.50 -12.56
CA PRO A 281 -4.40 7.13 -12.32
C PRO A 281 -4.57 6.37 -13.64
N LEU A 282 -4.14 5.11 -13.66
CA LEU A 282 -4.40 4.16 -14.74
C LEU A 282 -5.34 3.08 -14.23
N PHE A 283 -6.61 3.17 -14.64
CA PHE A 283 -7.68 2.27 -14.19
C PHE A 283 -7.70 0.99 -15.00
N PHE A 284 -7.55 -0.14 -14.31
CA PHE A 284 -7.61 -1.46 -14.92
C PHE A 284 -8.80 -2.26 -14.40
N ARG A 285 -9.60 -2.78 -15.34
CA ARG A 285 -10.62 -3.79 -15.03
C ARG A 285 -9.97 -5.16 -14.81
N SER A 286 -10.72 -6.08 -14.21
CA SER A 286 -10.25 -7.46 -14.04
C SER A 286 -10.01 -8.13 -15.38
N PHE A 287 -8.83 -8.73 -15.52
CA PHE A 287 -8.47 -9.51 -16.69
C PHE A 287 -8.66 -11.02 -16.46
N SER A 288 -8.91 -11.73 -17.54
CA SER A 288 -8.99 -13.19 -17.64
C SER A 288 -8.34 -13.65 -18.94
N GLN A 289 -7.96 -14.92 -19.03
CA GLN A 289 -7.57 -15.53 -20.31
C GLN A 289 -8.84 -16.03 -21.00
N CYS A 290 -9.11 -15.62 -22.24
CA CYS A 290 -10.21 -16.17 -23.04
C CYS A 290 -9.72 -17.31 -23.92
N LYS A 291 -10.37 -18.48 -23.81
CA LYS A 291 -10.02 -19.67 -24.58
C LYS A 291 -10.27 -19.50 -26.08
N ILE A 292 -11.29 -18.74 -26.47
CA ILE A 292 -11.64 -18.51 -27.87
C ILE A 292 -10.74 -17.44 -28.49
N CYS A 293 -10.53 -16.32 -27.80
CA CYS A 293 -9.63 -15.27 -28.30
C CYS A 293 -8.15 -15.69 -28.28
N GLY A 294 -7.78 -16.65 -27.42
CA GLY A 294 -6.39 -17.04 -27.21
C GLY A 294 -5.56 -15.95 -26.52
N SER A 295 -6.19 -14.97 -25.89
CA SER A 295 -5.54 -13.78 -25.33
C SER A 295 -6.08 -13.41 -23.95
N ILE A 296 -5.33 -12.54 -23.26
CA ILE A 296 -5.77 -11.90 -22.04
C ILE A 296 -6.78 -10.81 -22.41
N VAL A 297 -7.95 -10.85 -21.78
CA VAL A 297 -9.09 -9.99 -22.07
C VAL A 297 -9.72 -9.44 -20.81
N ASN A 298 -10.64 -8.51 -20.96
CA ASN A 298 -11.58 -8.10 -19.92
C ASN A 298 -12.98 -7.92 -20.52
N ASP A 299 -13.94 -7.58 -19.67
CA ASP A 299 -15.35 -7.36 -20.01
C ASP A 299 -15.62 -6.17 -20.97
N LYS A 300 -14.62 -5.36 -21.35
CA LYS A 300 -14.75 -4.33 -22.39
C LYS A 300 -14.30 -4.77 -23.77
N ILE A 301 -13.44 -5.80 -23.86
CA ILE A 301 -12.73 -6.14 -25.11
C ILE A 301 -12.98 -7.56 -25.60
N CYS A 302 -13.73 -8.37 -24.85
CA CYS A 302 -14.12 -9.71 -25.26
C CYS A 302 -15.65 -9.85 -25.27
N PRO A 303 -16.25 -10.28 -26.40
CA PRO A 303 -17.69 -10.52 -26.49
C PRO A 303 -18.12 -11.90 -25.99
N HIS A 304 -17.17 -12.81 -25.70
CA HIS A 304 -17.47 -14.18 -25.28
C HIS A 304 -17.96 -14.24 -23.84
N ASP A 305 -18.75 -15.26 -23.54
CA ASP A 305 -19.31 -15.50 -22.22
C ASP A 305 -18.24 -15.93 -21.19
N GLN A 306 -18.58 -15.79 -19.91
CA GLN A 306 -17.66 -16.08 -18.82
C GLN A 306 -17.22 -17.55 -18.74
N ASN A 307 -17.94 -18.51 -19.32
CA ASN A 307 -17.50 -19.92 -19.31
C ASN A 307 -16.27 -20.15 -20.20
N ASN A 308 -16.03 -19.23 -21.14
CA ASN A 308 -14.83 -19.21 -21.97
C ASN A 308 -13.65 -18.46 -21.31
N HIS A 309 -13.85 -17.91 -20.12
CA HIS A 309 -12.85 -17.13 -19.40
C HIS A 309 -12.21 -17.90 -18.24
N ILE A 310 -10.89 -17.94 -18.24
CA ILE A 310 -10.08 -18.47 -17.13
C ILE A 310 -9.62 -17.26 -16.30
N ASN A 311 -10.20 -17.11 -15.12
CA ASN A 311 -9.85 -16.03 -14.19
C ASN A 311 -8.54 -16.32 -13.47
N PHE A 312 -7.71 -15.30 -13.26
CA PHE A 312 -6.48 -15.39 -12.47
C PHE A 312 -6.78 -15.40 -10.95
N SER A 313 -7.52 -16.40 -10.48
CA SER A 313 -7.95 -16.49 -9.08
C SER A 313 -6.77 -16.74 -8.15
N GLY A 314 -6.44 -15.74 -7.33
CA GLY A 314 -5.39 -15.87 -6.31
C GLY A 314 -5.65 -16.97 -5.29
N LYS A 315 -6.92 -17.26 -4.95
CA LYS A 315 -7.29 -18.38 -4.07
C LYS A 315 -6.92 -19.72 -4.69
N LYS A 316 -7.31 -19.95 -5.95
CA LYS A 316 -7.01 -21.18 -6.68
C LYS A 316 -5.51 -21.38 -6.88
N ILE A 317 -4.79 -20.33 -7.26
CA ILE A 317 -3.32 -20.37 -7.39
C ILE A 317 -2.68 -20.77 -6.06
N ARG A 318 -3.17 -20.21 -4.94
CA ARG A 318 -2.67 -20.52 -3.61
C ARG A 318 -2.91 -21.97 -3.20
N GLU A 319 -4.10 -22.51 -3.47
CA GLU A 319 -4.43 -23.91 -3.21
C GLU A 319 -3.50 -24.85 -3.98
N ILE A 320 -3.30 -24.61 -5.28
CA ILE A 320 -2.39 -25.42 -6.11
C ILE A 320 -0.95 -25.39 -5.57
N LEU A 321 -0.46 -24.21 -5.18
CA LEU A 321 0.88 -24.05 -4.61
C LEU A 321 1.02 -24.72 -3.24
N LYS A 322 -0.02 -24.72 -2.41
CA LYS A 322 -0.04 -25.45 -1.11
C LYS A 322 0.06 -26.96 -1.30
N ASP A 323 -0.51 -27.48 -2.39
CA ASP A 323 -0.41 -28.89 -2.77
C ASP A 323 0.97 -29.26 -3.38
N GLY A 324 1.93 -28.32 -3.41
CA GLY A 324 3.25 -28.54 -4.01
C GLY A 324 3.23 -28.60 -5.55
N LYS A 325 2.14 -28.17 -6.18
CA LYS A 325 1.94 -28.26 -7.63
C LYS A 325 2.20 -26.92 -8.33
N ILE A 326 2.63 -26.99 -9.58
CA ILE A 326 2.80 -25.81 -10.44
C ILE A 326 1.42 -25.40 -11.00
N PRO A 327 0.97 -24.14 -10.78
CA PRO A 327 -0.24 -23.63 -11.42
C PRO A 327 -0.11 -23.64 -12.96
N PRO A 328 -1.22 -23.76 -13.69
CA PRO A 328 -1.22 -23.64 -15.15
C PRO A 328 -0.49 -22.39 -15.65
N GLU A 329 0.22 -22.51 -16.79
CA GLU A 329 1.06 -21.42 -17.33
C GLU A 329 0.25 -20.19 -17.77
N ASP A 330 -1.03 -20.38 -18.10
CA ASP A 330 -1.97 -19.30 -18.37
C ASP A 330 -2.37 -18.53 -17.10
N MET A 331 -2.14 -19.09 -15.91
CA MET A 331 -2.38 -18.43 -14.63
C MET A 331 -1.12 -17.82 -14.03
N MET A 332 0.01 -18.53 -14.04
CA MET A 332 1.27 -18.08 -13.45
C MET A 332 2.46 -18.61 -14.25
N ARG A 333 3.49 -17.77 -14.44
CA ARG A 333 4.76 -18.21 -15.07
C ARG A 333 5.38 -19.37 -14.30
N LYS A 334 5.82 -20.40 -15.02
CA LYS A 334 6.41 -21.60 -14.43
C LYS A 334 7.59 -21.28 -13.51
N GLU A 335 8.51 -20.42 -13.92
CA GLU A 335 9.69 -20.05 -13.13
C GLU A 335 9.32 -19.33 -11.84
N VAL A 336 8.24 -18.53 -11.87
CA VAL A 336 7.72 -17.86 -10.67
C VAL A 336 7.12 -18.89 -9.71
N ALA A 337 6.32 -19.82 -10.21
CA ALA A 337 5.77 -20.91 -9.40
C ALA A 337 6.87 -21.79 -8.78
N GLU A 338 7.86 -22.19 -9.58
CA GLU A 338 9.02 -22.94 -9.10
C GLU A 338 9.85 -22.17 -8.07
N THR A 339 9.95 -20.84 -8.21
CA THR A 339 10.61 -19.99 -7.20
C THR A 339 9.87 -20.06 -5.87
N ILE A 340 8.53 -20.04 -5.87
CA ILE A 340 7.71 -20.16 -4.66
C ILE A 340 7.87 -21.56 -4.04
N LEU A 341 7.80 -22.61 -4.86
CA LEU A 341 7.85 -24.00 -4.41
C LEU A 341 9.23 -24.44 -3.87
N LYS A 342 10.28 -23.66 -4.08
CA LYS A 342 11.60 -23.88 -3.44
C LYS A 342 11.60 -23.57 -1.93
N TYR A 343 10.60 -22.84 -1.44
CA TYR A 343 10.44 -22.58 -0.02
C TYR A 343 9.71 -23.75 0.64
N GLU A 344 10.28 -24.28 1.72
CA GLU A 344 9.63 -25.32 2.53
C GLU A 344 8.31 -24.81 3.13
N HIS A 345 8.31 -23.56 3.62
CA HIS A 345 7.16 -22.90 4.22
C HIS A 345 6.91 -21.54 3.55
N PRO A 346 6.25 -21.48 2.38
CA PRO A 346 6.06 -20.23 1.63
C PRO A 346 4.98 -19.30 2.22
N PHE A 347 4.19 -19.80 3.17
CA PHE A 347 3.11 -19.07 3.82
C PHE A 347 3.44 -18.75 5.27
N VAL A 348 2.85 -17.67 5.78
CA VAL A 348 2.85 -17.37 7.21
C VAL A 348 1.97 -18.40 7.91
N GLU A 349 2.53 -19.06 8.92
CA GLU A 349 1.89 -20.09 9.73
C GLU A 349 1.12 -19.53 10.92
#